data_AF-A0A497A2H1-F1
#
_entry.id   AF-A0A497A2H1-F1
#
_cell.length_a   1.000
_cell.length_b   1.000
_cell.length_c   1.000
_cell.angle_alpha   90.00
_cell.angle_beta   90.00
_cell.angle_gamma   90.00
#
_symmetry.space_group_name_H-M   'P 1'
#
loop_
_entity.id
_entity.type
_entity.pdbx_description
1 polymer ?
#
loop_
_entity_poly.entity_id
_entity_poly.type
_entity_poly.pdbx_seq_one_letter_code
_entity_poly.pdbx_strand_id
1 'polypeptide(L)' 'MNDLDKAVKDIEHGDAWDETDEVVHIEAKKPLDRVIPIRISTEKWEELRQEARELGIGPTTLARMWIIEHLRQRVKA' A
#
# COMPACT_ATOMS: atom_id res chain seq x y z
N MET A 1 -15.22 19.13 29.30
CA MET A 1 -14.86 18.08 28.33
C MET A 1 -14.27 18.81 27.15
N ASN A 2 -13.05 18.46 26.73
CA ASN A 2 -12.40 19.17 25.64
C ASN A 2 -13.13 18.81 24.33
N ASP A 3 -13.18 19.70 23.35
CA ASP A 3 -13.90 19.44 22.09
C ASP A 3 -13.41 18.18 21.38
N LEU A 4 -12.13 17.84 21.56
CA LEU A 4 -11.52 16.62 21.04
C LEU A 4 -12.07 15.35 21.70
N ASP A 5 -12.28 15.36 23.02
CA ASP A 5 -12.78 14.19 23.76
C ASP A 5 -14.22 13.86 23.35
N LYS A 6 -14.99 14.91 23.05
CA LYS A 6 -16.37 14.77 22.56
C LYS A 6 -16.39 14.14 21.17
N ALA A 7 -15.59 14.66 20.24
CA ALA A 7 -15.51 14.13 18.88
C ALA A 7 -15.07 12.66 18.84
N VAL A 8 -14.08 12.27 19.66
CA VAL A 8 -13.64 10.87 19.77
C VAL A 8 -14.79 9.97 20.24
N LYS A 9 -15.54 10.40 21.25
CA LYS A 9 -16.68 9.65 21.77
C LYS A 9 -17.79 9.50 20.73
N ASP A 10 -18.09 10.55 19.98
CA ASP A 10 -19.12 10.53 18.93
C ASP A 10 -18.73 9.55 17.80
N ILE A 11 -17.42 9.46 17.46
CA ILE A 11 -16.89 8.46 16.53
C ILE A 11 -17.07 7.03 17.06
N GLU A 12 -16.73 6.78 18.33
CA GLU A 12 -16.87 5.45 18.95
C GLU A 12 -18.32 4.97 19.02
N HIS A 13 -19.28 5.89 19.17
CA HIS A 13 -20.71 5.58 19.22
C HIS A 13 -21.35 5.48 17.81
N GLY A 14 -20.62 5.84 16.76
CA GLY A 14 -21.12 5.86 15.39
C GLY A 14 -21.99 7.07 15.06
N ASP A 15 -22.04 8.07 15.94
CA ASP A 15 -22.83 9.30 15.81
C ASP A 15 -22.00 10.46 15.21
N ALA A 16 -20.84 10.15 14.62
CA ALA A 16 -19.92 11.15 14.08
C ALA A 16 -20.27 11.67 12.69
N TRP A 17 -21.22 11.05 12.00
CA TRP A 17 -21.54 11.34 10.61
C TRP A 17 -23.04 11.61 10.45
N ASP A 18 -23.38 12.71 9.80
CA ASP A 18 -24.75 13.05 9.42
C ASP A 18 -25.08 12.52 8.02
N GLU A 19 -26.35 12.17 7.77
CA GLU A 19 -26.81 11.74 6.43
C GLU A 19 -26.59 12.81 5.34
N THR A 20 -26.43 14.07 5.76
CA THR A 20 -26.16 15.22 4.88
C THR A 20 -24.67 15.46 4.63
N ASP A 21 -23.78 14.71 5.29
CA ASP A 21 -22.34 14.87 5.10
C ASP A 21 -21.93 14.53 3.66
N GLU A 22 -20.94 15.26 3.15
CA GLU A 22 -20.44 15.06 1.79
C GLU A 22 -19.72 13.71 1.67
N VAL A 23 -20.23 12.84 0.79
CA VAL A 23 -19.61 11.53 0.52
C VAL A 23 -18.40 11.70 -0.41
N VAL A 24 -17.21 11.64 0.17
CA VAL A 24 -15.96 11.63 -0.57
C VAL A 24 -15.77 10.27 -1.27
N HIS A 25 -15.82 10.28 -2.61
CA HIS A 25 -15.56 9.08 -3.41
C HIS A 25 -14.05 8.90 -3.60
N ILE A 26 -13.51 7.81 -3.05
CA ILE A 26 -12.10 7.48 -3.16
C ILE A 26 -11.93 6.39 -4.22
N GLU A 27 -11.18 6.67 -5.29
CA GLU A 27 -10.78 5.63 -6.25
C GLU A 27 -9.68 4.75 -5.63
N ALA A 28 -10.10 3.71 -4.91
CA ALA A 28 -9.18 2.67 -4.49
C ALA A 28 -8.70 1.88 -5.72
N LYS A 29 -7.38 1.77 -5.91
CA LYS A 29 -6.82 0.92 -6.97
C LYS A 29 -7.30 -0.52 -6.76
N LYS A 30 -7.80 -1.13 -7.84
CA LYS A 30 -8.17 -2.54 -7.83
C LYS A 30 -6.97 -3.39 -7.36
N PRO A 31 -7.20 -4.41 -6.51
CA PRO A 31 -6.14 -5.32 -6.10
C PRO A 31 -5.53 -6.01 -7.33
N LEU A 32 -4.26 -6.41 -7.23
CA LEU A 32 -3.59 -7.10 -8.32
C LEU A 32 -4.17 -8.51 -8.52
N ASP A 33 -4.46 -8.86 -9.78
CA ASP A 33 -5.23 -10.07 -10.10
C ASP A 33 -4.41 -11.38 -10.13
N ARG A 34 -3.07 -11.29 -10.17
CA ARG A 34 -2.17 -12.43 -10.41
C ARG A 34 -1.02 -12.49 -9.41
N VAL A 35 -0.66 -13.70 -9.02
CA VAL A 35 0.46 -14.00 -8.10
C VAL A 35 1.53 -14.79 -8.85
N ILE A 36 2.80 -14.43 -8.65
CA ILE A 36 3.95 -15.18 -9.17
C ILE A 36 4.69 -15.79 -7.96
N PRO A 37 4.57 -17.11 -7.70
CA PRO A 37 5.34 -17.75 -6.64
C PRO A 37 6.80 -17.95 -7.09
N ILE A 38 7.75 -17.30 -6.41
CA ILE A 38 9.18 -17.37 -6.73
C ILE A 38 9.94 -17.86 -5.50
N ARG A 39 10.79 -18.87 -5.69
CA ARG A 39 11.77 -19.28 -4.66
C ARG A 39 13.06 -18.51 -4.88
N ILE A 40 13.56 -17.88 -3.82
CA ILE A 40 14.88 -17.24 -3.78
C ILE A 40 15.62 -17.67 -2.53
N SER A 41 16.94 -17.50 -2.49
CA SER A 41 17.73 -17.80 -1.30
C SER A 41 17.40 -16.82 -0.16
N THR A 42 17.63 -17.27 1.08
CA THR A 42 17.47 -16.42 2.28
C THR A 42 18.32 -15.15 2.19
N GLU A 43 19.54 -15.27 1.69
CA GLU A 43 20.46 -14.14 1.49
C GLU A 43 19.86 -13.09 0.54
N LYS A 44 19.37 -13.51 -0.63
CA LYS A 44 18.77 -12.60 -1.61
C LYS A 44 17.45 -12.00 -1.15
N TRP A 45 16.70 -12.73 -0.34
CA TRP A 45 15.51 -12.19 0.31
C TRP A 45 15.86 -11.07 1.30
N GLU A 46 16.92 -11.22 2.07
CA GLU A 46 17.33 -10.20 3.04
C GLU A 46 17.91 -8.96 2.36
N GLU A 47 18.72 -9.14 1.30
CA GLU A 47 19.19 -8.03 0.46
C GLU A 47 18.00 -7.20 -0.08
N LEU A 48 17.01 -7.87 -0.68
CA LEU A 48 15.80 -7.21 -1.20
C LEU A 48 15.03 -6.48 -0.10
N ARG A 49 14.92 -7.07 1.08
CA ARG A 49 14.22 -6.46 2.22
C ARG A 49 14.94 -5.20 2.71
N GLN A 50 16.25 -5.24 2.81
CA GLN A 50 17.06 -4.10 3.25
C GLN A 50 16.94 -2.93 2.27
N GLU A 51 17.06 -3.19 0.97
CA GLU A 51 16.94 -2.15 -0.05
C GLU A 51 15.51 -1.56 -0.10
N ALA A 52 14.49 -2.41 -0.02
CA ALA A 52 13.11 -1.95 0.02
C ALA A 52 12.83 -1.07 1.24
N ARG A 53 13.43 -1.39 2.39
CA ARG A 53 13.34 -0.59 3.62
C ARG A 53 13.95 0.79 3.46
N GLU A 54 15.12 0.89 2.84
CA GLU A 54 15.78 2.17 2.55
C GLU A 54 14.94 3.07 1.63
N LEU A 55 14.16 2.45 0.74
CA LEU A 55 13.23 3.12 -0.16
C LEU A 55 11.83 3.36 0.46
N GLY A 56 11.57 2.90 1.70
CA GLY A 56 10.28 3.05 2.37
C GLY A 56 9.14 2.23 1.74
N ILE A 57 9.46 1.14 1.02
CA ILE A 57 8.48 0.28 0.35
C ILE A 57 8.61 -1.18 0.80
N GLY A 58 7.59 -1.99 0.50
CA GLY A 58 7.64 -3.43 0.77
C GLY A 58 8.56 -4.18 -0.22
N PRO A 59 9.20 -5.30 0.18
CA PRO A 59 10.09 -6.08 -0.69
C PRO A 59 9.38 -6.59 -1.96
N THR A 60 8.11 -6.97 -1.85
CA THR A 60 7.31 -7.40 -3.01
C THR A 60 6.96 -6.25 -3.95
N THR A 61 6.83 -5.02 -3.43
CA THR A 61 6.65 -3.81 -4.24
C THR A 61 7.93 -3.49 -5.02
N LEU A 62 9.10 -3.55 -4.37
CA LEU A 62 10.39 -3.36 -5.02
C LEU A 62 10.62 -4.39 -6.12
N ALA A 63 10.41 -5.68 -5.82
CA ALA A 63 10.54 -6.75 -6.80
C ALA A 63 9.63 -6.53 -8.03
N ARG A 64 8.37 -6.11 -7.81
CA ARG A 64 7.45 -5.78 -8.89
C ARG A 64 7.94 -4.61 -9.74
N MET A 65 8.48 -3.56 -9.11
CA MET A 65 9.00 -2.40 -9.83
C MET A 65 10.15 -2.78 -10.76
N TRP A 66 11.12 -3.55 -10.26
CA TRP A 66 12.24 -4.05 -11.06
C TRP A 66 11.79 -4.95 -12.22
N ILE A 67 10.82 -5.84 -12.00
CA ILE A 67 10.26 -6.67 -13.07
C ILE A 67 9.69 -5.80 -14.19
N ILE A 68 8.87 -4.80 -13.84
CA ILE A 68 8.25 -3.89 -14.82
C ILE A 68 9.31 -3.04 -15.53
N GLU A 69 10.29 -2.53 -14.79
CA GLU A 69 11.40 -1.75 -15.35
C GLU A 69 12.20 -2.56 -16.37
N HIS A 70 12.60 -3.79 -16.02
CA HIS A 70 13.37 -4.66 -16.89
C HIS A 70 12.61 -5.03 -18.16
N LEU A 71 11.29 -5.27 -18.05
CA LEU A 71 10.44 -5.51 -19.22
C LEU A 71 10.37 -4.29 -20.14
N ARG A 72 10.27 -3.07 -19.60
CA ARG A 72 10.25 -1.83 -20.39
C ARG A 72 11.56 -1.58 -21.13
N GLN A 73 12.70 -1.91 -20.51
CA GLN A 73 14.01 -1.77 -21.15
C GLN A 73 14.14 -2.69 -22.37
N ARG A 74 13.61 -3.92 -22.30
CA ARG A 74 13.64 -4.87 -23.42
C ARG A 74 12.76 -4.50 -24.61
N VAL A 75 11.63 -3.84 -24.37
CA VAL A 75 10.71 -3.41 -25.44
C VAL A 75 11.25 -2.19 -26.21
N LYS A 76 12.17 -1.43 -25.61
CA LYS A 76 12.80 -0.26 -26.25
C LYS A 76 14.09 -0.58 -27.03
N ALA A 77 14.59 -1.81 -26.94
CA ALA A 77 15.77 -2.30 -27.65
C ALA A 77 15.34 -3.08 -28.90
#